data_AF-A0AAV6XRI7-F1
#
_entry.id   AF-A0AAV6XRI7-F1
#
_cell.length_a   1.000
_cell.length_b   1.000
_cell.length_c   1.000
_cell.angle_alpha   90.00
_cell.angle_beta   90.00
_cell.angle_gamma   90.00
#
_symmetry.space_group_name_H-M   'P 1'
#
loop_
_entity.id
_entity.type
_entity.pdbx_description
1 polymer ?
#
loop_
_entity_poly.entity_id
_entity_poly.type
_entity_poly.pdbx_seq_one_letter_code
_entity_poly.pdbx_strand_id
1 'polypeptide(L)'
;MLATFAFHQQFSIPNNLQINRQLHINTPIWRRRNTILVRCCRDKLGENENYYELLGVSVDSNPKQIKDAYRKLQKKYHPDIAGEKGHESTLMLNKAYKVLMRDDLRKEYDSSIGRISVGIGRSAFGSTWKGPLRPQALFVDENSCIGCRECVHQATNTFLMDEAFGTARVKVQYGDDDETIKVSVDSCPVNCIHWVDTEELEALEYLIQPQPKTGHGIYGQGWERPANVFLAAKSFNKQSKNQEKKQQEYAHESSEEEETPAQAKARESAYMELNVGSFARIWGWMKKITGK
;
A
#
# COMPACT_ATOMS: atom_id res chain seq x y z
N MET A 1 6.63 16.95 -56.94
CA MET A 1 5.22 16.72 -56.57
C MET A 1 5.20 15.73 -55.44
N LEU A 2 4.56 16.13 -54.33
CA LEU A 2 4.47 15.41 -53.06
C LEU A 2 3.61 14.14 -53.21
N ALA A 3 4.03 13.04 -52.57
CA ALA A 3 3.11 11.99 -52.14
C ALA A 3 3.68 11.31 -50.88
N THR A 4 3.19 11.76 -49.74
CA THR A 4 3.30 11.15 -48.42
C THR A 4 2.48 9.85 -48.37
N PHE A 5 3.09 8.74 -47.95
CA PHE A 5 2.36 7.54 -47.55
C PHE A 5 2.48 7.36 -46.03
N ALA A 6 1.37 7.63 -45.33
CA ALA A 6 1.13 7.19 -43.97
C ALA A 6 0.57 5.77 -44.01
N PHE A 7 1.18 4.83 -43.29
CA PHE A 7 0.64 3.48 -43.10
C PHE A 7 0.30 3.28 -41.62
N HIS A 8 -0.99 3.16 -41.40
CA HIS A 8 -1.67 2.82 -40.15
C HIS A 8 -1.59 1.30 -40.00
N GLN A 9 -1.25 0.77 -38.82
CA GLN A 9 -1.69 -0.58 -38.43
C GLN A 9 -1.72 -0.76 -36.91
N GLN A 10 -2.89 -1.21 -36.45
CA GLN A 10 -3.31 -1.61 -35.11
C GLN A 10 -2.79 -3.02 -34.75
N PHE A 11 -3.26 -3.53 -33.60
CA PHE A 11 -3.22 -4.91 -33.05
C PHE A 11 -2.25 -5.07 -31.85
N SER A 12 -2.58 -5.62 -30.68
CA SER A 12 -3.81 -6.18 -30.08
C SER A 12 -3.63 -6.27 -28.56
N ILE A 13 -4.71 -6.14 -27.79
CA ILE A 13 -4.77 -6.41 -26.34
C ILE A 13 -5.33 -7.83 -26.13
N PRO A 14 -4.79 -8.66 -25.21
CA PRO A 14 -5.52 -9.78 -24.66
C PRO A 14 -6.27 -9.43 -23.36
N ASN A 15 -7.52 -9.90 -23.32
CA ASN A 15 -8.52 -9.75 -22.26
C ASN A 15 -8.39 -10.80 -21.13
N ASN A 16 -9.06 -10.45 -20.03
CA ASN A 16 -9.69 -11.28 -19.00
C ASN A 16 -8.82 -11.82 -17.86
N LEU A 17 -9.18 -11.38 -16.64
CA LEU A 17 -9.75 -12.27 -15.61
C LEU A 17 -10.73 -11.46 -14.75
N GLN A 18 -12.02 -11.79 -14.87
CA GLN A 18 -13.10 -11.31 -14.02
C GLN A 18 -13.12 -12.11 -12.71
N ILE A 19 -13.25 -11.43 -11.56
CA ILE A 19 -13.98 -11.98 -10.40
C ILE A 19 -14.93 -10.89 -9.89
N ASN A 20 -16.23 -11.14 -10.10
CA ASN A 20 -17.34 -10.44 -9.47
C ASN A 20 -17.39 -10.76 -7.97
N ARG A 21 -17.89 -9.83 -7.13
CA ARG A 21 -19.25 -9.90 -6.54
C ARG A 21 -19.47 -8.87 -5.40
N GLN A 22 -20.40 -7.96 -5.68
CA GLN A 22 -21.49 -7.38 -4.85
C GLN A 22 -21.14 -6.74 -3.49
N LEU A 23 -21.57 -5.50 -3.24
CA LEU A 23 -22.94 -5.17 -2.82
C LEU A 23 -23.20 -3.65 -2.87
N HIS A 24 -24.37 -3.31 -3.41
CA HIS A 24 -25.01 -2.00 -3.41
C HIS A 24 -25.54 -1.64 -2.02
N ILE A 25 -25.52 -0.35 -1.64
CA ILE A 25 -26.71 0.32 -1.05
C ILE A 25 -26.73 1.80 -1.49
N ASN A 26 -27.83 2.19 -2.13
CA ASN A 26 -28.20 3.55 -2.52
C ASN A 26 -28.61 4.42 -1.30
N THR A 27 -28.27 5.72 -1.31
CA THR A 27 -29.12 6.75 -0.68
C THR A 27 -29.07 8.08 -1.48
N PRO A 28 -30.22 8.74 -1.73
CA PRO A 28 -30.29 9.97 -2.53
C PRO A 28 -29.98 11.23 -1.72
N ILE A 29 -29.32 12.19 -2.38
CA ILE A 29 -28.92 13.50 -1.86
C ILE A 29 -30.04 14.51 -2.09
N TRP A 30 -30.53 15.16 -1.02
CA TRP A 30 -31.37 16.37 -1.10
C TRP A 30 -30.55 17.64 -0.86
N ARG A 31 -30.51 18.46 -1.91
CA ARG A 31 -30.56 19.94 -1.99
C ARG A 31 -29.95 20.77 -0.84
N ARG A 32 -28.81 21.40 -1.12
CA ARG A 32 -28.16 22.47 -0.32
C ARG A 32 -29.03 23.73 -0.23
N ARG A 33 -29.19 24.26 0.98
CA ARG A 33 -29.35 25.69 1.28
C ARG A 33 -28.39 26.06 2.40
N ASN A 34 -27.73 27.21 2.24
CA ASN A 34 -26.82 27.82 3.21
C ASN A 34 -27.53 28.05 4.55
N THR A 35 -27.03 27.42 5.60
CA THR A 35 -27.11 27.90 6.99
C THR A 35 -26.07 27.16 7.81
N ILE A 36 -25.35 27.93 8.63
CA ILE A 36 -24.28 27.48 9.51
C ILE A 36 -24.85 26.42 10.45
N LEU A 37 -24.45 25.15 10.25
CA LEU A 37 -24.74 24.08 11.19
C LEU A 37 -23.49 23.24 11.38
N VAL A 38 -23.09 23.14 12.65
CA VAL A 38 -22.04 22.27 13.19
C VAL A 38 -22.18 20.89 12.57
N ARG A 39 -21.25 20.54 11.68
CA ARG A 39 -21.16 19.20 11.11
C ARG A 39 -20.58 18.31 12.19
N CYS A 40 -21.46 17.67 12.95
CA CYS A 40 -21.11 16.47 13.70
C CYS A 40 -20.84 15.38 12.65
N CYS A 41 -19.64 15.38 12.07
CA CYS A 41 -19.16 14.23 11.32
C CYS A 41 -19.08 13.08 12.30
N ARG A 42 -19.97 12.11 12.09
CA ARG A 42 -19.77 10.71 12.44
C ARG A 42 -18.57 10.24 11.62
N ASP A 43 -17.38 10.55 12.09
CA ASP A 43 -16.17 9.96 11.55
C ASP A 43 -16.15 8.52 12.02
N LYS A 44 -16.19 7.61 11.05
CA LYS A 44 -15.89 6.21 11.26
C LYS A 44 -14.44 6.15 11.76
N LEU A 45 -14.25 6.06 13.08
CA LEU A 45 -12.98 5.71 13.69
C LEU A 45 -12.62 4.34 13.13
N GLY A 46 -11.56 4.31 12.32
CA GLY A 46 -11.12 3.12 11.62
C GLY A 46 -10.71 2.06 12.63
N GLU A 47 -11.23 0.86 12.46
CA GLU A 47 -10.70 -0.34 13.12
C GLU A 47 -9.30 -0.59 12.55
N ASN A 48 -8.28 0.11 13.08
CA ASN A 48 -6.83 -0.16 13.06
C ASN A 48 -6.06 1.11 13.53
N GLU A 49 -6.47 1.73 14.63
CA GLU A 49 -5.76 2.90 15.17
C GLU A 49 -4.48 2.49 15.91
N ASN A 50 -3.33 2.86 15.35
CA ASN A 50 -2.05 2.72 16.03
C ASN A 50 -2.06 3.54 17.34
N TYR A 51 -1.76 2.92 18.47
CA TYR A 51 -1.68 3.62 19.77
C TYR A 51 -0.65 4.76 19.79
N TYR A 52 0.42 4.65 18.99
CA TYR A 52 1.40 5.71 18.81
C TYR A 52 0.81 6.93 18.10
N GLU A 53 0.06 6.71 17.02
CA GLU A 53 -0.66 7.77 16.28
C GLU A 53 -1.75 8.41 17.12
N LEU A 54 -2.51 7.61 17.88
CA LEU A 54 -3.54 8.10 18.78
C LEU A 54 -2.98 9.06 19.86
N LEU A 55 -1.79 8.76 20.39
CA LEU A 55 -1.11 9.63 21.34
C LEU A 55 -0.31 10.76 20.66
N GLY A 56 -0.13 10.71 19.34
CA GLY A 56 0.70 11.65 18.58
C GLY A 56 2.17 11.59 18.96
N VAL A 57 2.68 10.39 19.29
CA VAL A 57 4.07 10.15 19.68
C VAL A 57 4.76 9.25 18.68
N SER A 58 6.08 9.41 18.54
CA SER A 58 6.88 8.49 17.73
C SER A 58 6.93 7.13 18.42
N VAL A 59 7.21 6.09 17.63
CA VAL A 59 7.42 4.77 18.19
C VAL A 59 8.67 4.72 19.09
N ASP A 60 9.69 5.50 18.75
CA ASP A 60 10.94 5.54 19.53
C ASP A 60 10.81 6.42 20.78
N SER A 61 9.60 6.85 21.13
CA SER A 61 9.37 7.73 22.26
C SER A 61 9.67 7.06 23.60
N ASN A 62 10.36 7.82 24.46
CA ASN A 62 10.67 7.47 25.83
C ASN A 62 9.38 7.42 26.69
N PRO A 63 9.26 6.53 27.69
CA PRO A 63 8.10 6.50 28.61
C PRO A 63 7.72 7.87 29.21
N LYS A 64 8.69 8.76 29.42
CA LYS A 64 8.40 10.14 29.86
C LYS A 64 7.58 10.92 28.83
N GLN A 65 7.95 10.84 27.55
CA GLN A 65 7.24 11.52 26.46
C GLN A 65 5.82 10.96 26.28
N ILE A 66 5.67 9.64 26.37
CA ILE A 66 4.37 8.95 26.31
C ILE A 66 3.46 9.44 27.43
N LYS A 67 3.98 9.54 28.66
CA LYS A 67 3.25 10.04 29.83
C LYS A 67 2.83 11.49 29.68
N ASP A 68 3.70 12.34 29.14
CA ASP A 68 3.39 13.75 28.93
C ASP A 68 2.37 13.97 27.81
N ALA A 69 2.46 13.22 26.71
CA ALA A 69 1.48 13.24 25.63
C ALA A 69 0.09 12.80 26.12
N TYR A 70 0.03 11.68 26.86
CA TYR A 70 -1.21 11.20 27.49
C TYR A 70 -1.83 12.27 28.40
N ARG A 71 -1.04 12.91 29.28
CA ARG A 71 -1.54 13.99 30.16
C ARG A 71 -2.09 15.19 29.38
N LYS A 72 -1.46 15.55 28.26
CA LYS A 72 -1.93 16.65 27.40
C LYS A 72 -3.26 16.32 26.72
N LEU A 73 -3.43 15.10 26.22
CA LEU A 73 -4.65 14.65 25.56
C LEU A 73 -5.79 14.44 26.57
N GLN A 74 -5.50 13.85 27.72
CA GLN A 74 -6.47 13.63 28.78
C GLN A 74 -7.10 14.95 29.26
N LYS A 75 -6.31 16.02 29.38
CA LYS A 75 -6.83 17.36 29.72
C LYS A 75 -7.75 17.97 28.66
N LYS A 76 -7.63 17.55 27.39
CA LYS A 76 -8.47 18.06 26.30
C LYS A 76 -9.77 17.26 26.15
N TYR A 77 -9.69 15.95 26.35
CA TYR A 77 -10.80 15.02 26.07
C TYR A 77 -11.48 14.47 27.32
N HIS A 78 -11.13 14.95 28.52
CA HIS A 78 -11.80 14.52 29.75
C HIS A 78 -13.32 14.74 29.64
N PRO A 79 -14.17 13.80 30.09
CA PRO A 79 -15.62 13.94 30.03
C PRO A 79 -16.14 15.20 30.73
N ASP A 80 -15.45 15.67 31.78
CA ASP A 80 -15.80 16.92 32.47
C ASP A 80 -15.66 18.17 31.58
N ILE A 81 -14.85 18.12 30.53
CA ILE A 81 -14.57 19.26 29.63
C ILE A 81 -15.26 19.07 28.27
N ALA A 82 -15.16 17.87 27.70
CA ALA A 82 -15.66 17.55 26.36
C ALA A 82 -17.06 16.89 26.36
N GLY A 83 -17.64 16.62 27.52
CA GLY A 83 -18.92 15.94 27.67
C GLY A 83 -18.89 14.48 27.22
N GLU A 84 -20.04 13.96 26.81
CA GLU A 84 -20.24 12.55 26.44
C GLU A 84 -19.31 12.07 25.31
N LYS A 85 -19.00 12.94 24.34
CA LYS A 85 -18.06 12.65 23.25
C LYS A 85 -16.62 12.43 23.73
N GLY A 86 -16.24 13.04 24.86
CA GLY A 86 -14.93 12.86 25.46
C GLY A 86 -14.75 11.49 26.14
N HIS A 87 -15.86 10.82 26.48
CA HIS A 87 -15.81 9.53 27.17
C HIS A 87 -15.15 8.44 26.31
N GLU A 88 -15.57 8.32 25.04
CA GLU A 88 -15.01 7.34 24.10
C GLU A 88 -13.52 7.59 23.82
N SER A 89 -13.15 8.85 23.55
CA SER A 89 -11.75 9.22 23.31
C SER A 89 -10.88 8.95 24.55
N THR A 90 -11.37 9.26 25.74
CA THR A 90 -10.68 8.97 27.00
C THR A 90 -10.46 7.47 27.21
N LEU A 91 -11.45 6.64 26.89
CA LEU A 91 -11.35 5.18 26.95
C LEU A 91 -10.23 4.67 26.03
N MET A 92 -10.15 5.19 24.80
CA MET A 92 -9.09 4.83 23.84
C MET A 92 -7.71 5.27 24.33
N LEU A 93 -7.58 6.50 24.83
CA LEU A 93 -6.33 7.03 25.41
C LEU A 93 -5.83 6.20 26.60
N ASN A 94 -6.74 5.76 27.47
CA ASN A 94 -6.42 4.90 28.60
C ASN A 94 -5.92 3.51 28.16
N LYS A 95 -6.54 2.93 27.12
CA LYS A 95 -6.09 1.66 26.53
C LYS A 95 -4.68 1.80 25.96
N ALA A 96 -4.45 2.82 25.13
CA ALA A 96 -3.14 3.10 24.56
C ALA A 96 -2.06 3.30 25.63
N TYR A 97 -2.34 4.11 26.66
CA TYR A 97 -1.41 4.33 27.75
C TYR A 97 -1.09 3.04 28.52
N LYS A 98 -2.08 2.18 28.79
CA LYS A 98 -1.88 0.91 29.49
C LYS A 98 -0.94 -0.03 28.73
N VAL A 99 -1.09 -0.10 27.41
CA VAL A 99 -0.27 -0.96 26.54
C VAL A 99 1.13 -0.38 26.41
N LEU A 100 1.27 0.91 26.10
CA LEU A 100 2.57 1.54 25.81
C LEU A 100 3.43 1.81 27.05
N MET A 101 2.83 1.93 28.24
CA MET A 101 3.57 2.21 29.48
C MET A 101 4.23 0.96 30.09
N ARG A 102 3.72 -0.24 29.78
CA ARG A 102 4.30 -1.50 30.25
C ARG A 102 5.20 -2.10 29.19
N ASP A 103 6.47 -2.31 29.51
CA ASP A 103 7.46 -2.81 28.56
C ASP A 103 7.05 -4.15 27.91
N ASP A 104 6.48 -5.08 28.69
CA ASP A 104 6.02 -6.38 28.17
C ASP A 104 4.90 -6.22 27.13
N LEU A 105 3.88 -5.41 27.45
CA LEU A 105 2.72 -5.19 26.59
C LEU A 105 3.08 -4.36 25.37
N ARG A 106 4.01 -3.40 25.52
CA ARG A 106 4.53 -2.61 24.42
C ARG A 106 5.25 -3.52 23.42
N LYS A 107 6.11 -4.43 23.88
CA LYS A 107 6.80 -5.40 23.01
C LYS A 107 5.83 -6.32 22.26
N GLU A 108 4.80 -6.82 22.95
CA GLU A 108 3.77 -7.66 22.32
C GLU A 108 2.97 -6.89 21.27
N TYR A 109 2.58 -5.66 21.60
CA TYR A 109 1.88 -4.76 20.69
C TYR A 109 2.73 -4.41 19.46
N ASP A 110 3.99 -4.02 19.67
CA ASP A 110 4.96 -3.72 18.63
C ASP A 110 5.18 -4.93 17.70
N SER A 111 5.25 -6.13 18.27
CA SER A 111 5.35 -7.38 17.51
C SER A 111 4.09 -7.68 16.70
N SER A 112 2.92 -7.28 17.19
CA SER A 112 1.63 -7.46 16.49
C SER A 112 1.47 -6.50 15.32
N ILE A 113 1.94 -5.25 15.44
CA ILE A 113 1.95 -4.28 14.34
C ILE A 113 2.95 -4.68 13.24
N GLY A 114 4.13 -5.18 13.62
CA GLY A 114 5.16 -5.55 12.65
C GLY A 114 4.80 -6.73 11.75
N ARG A 115 3.77 -7.50 12.11
CA ARG A 115 3.24 -8.55 11.23
C ARG A 115 2.28 -8.04 10.16
N ILE A 116 2.16 -6.72 9.97
CA ILE A 116 1.61 -6.18 8.72
C ILE A 116 2.61 -6.53 7.61
N SER A 117 2.49 -7.75 7.09
CA SER A 117 2.93 -8.03 5.74
C SER A 117 2.19 -7.04 4.86
N VAL A 118 2.90 -6.04 4.32
CA VAL A 118 2.33 -5.19 3.27
C VAL A 118 2.10 -6.11 2.08
N GLY A 119 0.89 -6.66 2.05
CA GLY A 119 0.51 -7.79 1.23
C GLY A 119 0.03 -7.32 -0.12
N ILE A 120 0.96 -6.88 -0.97
CA ILE A 120 0.74 -6.89 -2.41
C ILE A 120 1.42 -8.15 -2.96
N GLY A 121 0.64 -9.23 -3.06
CA GLY A 121 0.89 -10.36 -3.94
C GLY A 121 2.23 -11.11 -3.80
N ARG A 122 2.25 -12.18 -3.00
CA ARG A 122 3.06 -13.42 -3.20
C ARG A 122 4.44 -13.28 -3.89
N SER A 123 5.26 -12.31 -3.50
CA SER A 123 6.68 -12.31 -3.81
C SER A 123 7.43 -12.65 -2.53
N ALA A 124 8.07 -13.81 -2.50
CA ALA A 124 8.92 -14.28 -1.41
C ALA A 124 10.23 -13.45 -1.25
N PHE A 125 10.23 -12.20 -1.71
CA PHE A 125 11.42 -11.39 -1.98
C PHE A 125 11.40 -10.01 -1.31
N GLY A 126 10.30 -9.63 -0.65
CA GLY A 126 10.24 -8.39 0.13
C GLY A 126 10.74 -8.60 1.56
N SER A 127 11.38 -7.57 2.14
CA SER A 127 11.87 -7.64 3.51
C SER A 127 10.71 -7.70 4.52
N THR A 128 10.84 -8.54 5.55
CA THR A 128 9.81 -8.64 6.60
C THR A 128 9.99 -7.51 7.59
N TRP A 129 8.91 -6.85 8.00
CA TRP A 129 9.02 -5.82 9.02
C TRP A 129 9.02 -6.43 10.43
N LYS A 130 9.89 -5.97 11.33
CA LYS A 130 9.82 -6.31 12.75
C LYS A 130 9.52 -5.05 13.54
N GLY A 131 8.50 -5.16 14.38
CA GLY A 131 8.07 -4.03 15.20
C GLY A 131 7.16 -3.05 14.46
N PRO A 132 6.90 -1.89 15.03
CA PRO A 132 5.97 -0.92 14.49
C PRO A 132 6.53 -0.25 13.24
N LEU A 133 5.64 0.15 12.33
CA LEU A 133 6.02 0.82 11.09
C LEU A 133 6.74 2.13 11.40
N ARG A 134 7.95 2.30 10.87
CA ARG A 134 8.77 3.50 10.99
C ARG A 134 8.73 4.25 9.65
N PRO A 135 8.96 5.57 9.62
CA PRO A 135 8.95 6.31 8.36
C PRO A 135 10.09 5.88 7.43
N GLN A 136 11.25 5.55 8.00
CA GLN A 136 12.44 5.12 7.28
C GLN A 136 12.59 3.60 7.32
N ALA A 137 13.05 3.03 6.22
CA ALA A 137 13.40 1.64 6.02
C ALA A 137 14.84 1.51 5.52
N LEU A 138 15.42 0.32 5.67
CA LEU A 138 16.74 -0.01 5.17
C LEU A 138 16.62 -0.63 3.78
N PHE A 139 17.47 -0.16 2.87
CA PHE A 139 17.61 -0.73 1.53
C PHE A 139 19.09 -0.94 1.22
N VAL A 140 19.41 -2.10 0.64
CA VAL A 140 20.78 -2.39 0.16
C VAL A 140 20.77 -2.38 -1.36
N ASP A 141 21.61 -1.53 -1.94
CA ASP A 141 21.85 -1.51 -3.38
C ASP A 141 22.78 -2.66 -3.77
N GLU A 142 22.20 -3.76 -4.27
CA GLU A 142 22.93 -4.91 -4.77
C GLU A 142 23.88 -4.57 -5.93
N ASN A 143 23.63 -3.50 -6.70
CA ASN A 143 24.48 -3.13 -7.82
C ASN A 143 25.81 -2.52 -7.35
N SER A 144 25.78 -1.83 -6.20
CA SER A 144 26.95 -1.18 -5.59
C SER A 144 27.64 -2.05 -4.54
N CYS A 145 26.97 -3.10 -4.05
CA CYS A 145 27.48 -3.97 -3.00
C CYS A 145 28.61 -4.88 -3.50
N ILE A 146 29.80 -4.76 -2.90
CA ILE A 146 30.96 -5.63 -3.18
C ILE A 146 31.00 -6.90 -2.32
N GLY A 147 30.03 -7.08 -1.42
CA GLY A 147 29.95 -8.27 -0.57
C GLY A 147 31.00 -8.39 0.53
N CYS A 148 31.39 -7.27 1.16
CA CYS A 148 32.36 -7.25 2.27
C CYS A 148 31.89 -7.97 3.55
N ARG A 149 30.59 -8.28 3.68
CA ARG A 149 29.94 -9.00 4.81
C ARG A 149 29.94 -8.28 6.17
N GLU A 150 30.52 -7.09 6.29
CA GLU A 150 30.58 -6.34 7.55
C GLU A 150 29.19 -6.10 8.17
N CYS A 151 28.20 -5.73 7.35
CA CYS A 151 26.83 -5.50 7.82
C CYS A 151 26.18 -6.75 8.41
N VAL A 152 26.45 -7.93 7.84
CA VAL A 152 25.94 -9.21 8.32
C VAL A 152 26.66 -9.62 9.60
N HIS A 153 27.95 -9.31 9.76
CA HIS A 153 28.67 -9.60 10.99
C HIS A 153 28.18 -8.77 12.18
N GLN A 154 27.81 -7.51 11.96
CA GLN A 154 27.32 -6.63 13.01
C GLN A 154 25.84 -6.84 13.33
N ALA A 155 25.00 -7.08 12.32
CA ALA A 155 23.54 -7.16 12.44
C ALA A 155 22.97 -8.35 11.66
N THR A 156 23.17 -9.55 12.21
CA THR A 156 22.81 -10.83 11.58
C THR A 156 21.31 -11.06 11.42
N ASN A 157 20.47 -10.43 12.25
CA ASN A 157 19.01 -10.61 12.14
C ASN A 157 18.41 -9.69 11.07
N THR A 158 19.05 -8.54 10.83
CA THR A 158 18.62 -7.51 9.87
C THR A 158 19.10 -7.82 8.46
N PHE A 159 20.41 -8.09 8.30
CA PHE A 159 21.04 -8.31 7.00
C PHE A 159 21.31 -9.80 6.75
N LEU A 160 21.20 -10.19 5.49
CA LEU A 160 21.55 -11.51 5.01
C LEU A 160 22.47 -11.39 3.80
N MET A 161 23.50 -12.22 3.75
CA MET A 161 24.36 -12.33 2.58
C MET A 161 23.74 -13.31 1.60
N ASP A 162 23.55 -12.90 0.35
CA ASP A 162 23.24 -13.84 -0.72
C ASP A 162 24.54 -14.46 -1.24
N GLU A 163 24.68 -15.76 -1.03
CA GLU A 163 25.82 -16.53 -1.51
C GLU A 163 25.82 -16.68 -3.04
N ALA A 164 24.65 -16.61 -3.69
CA ALA A 164 24.55 -16.77 -5.14
C ALA A 164 25.10 -15.57 -5.91
N PHE A 165 24.79 -14.35 -5.48
CA PHE A 165 25.25 -13.11 -6.13
C PHE A 165 26.42 -12.44 -5.40
N GLY A 166 26.77 -12.88 -4.19
CA GLY A 166 27.82 -12.25 -3.40
C GLY A 166 27.44 -10.83 -2.97
N THR A 167 26.15 -10.55 -2.79
CA THR A 167 25.61 -9.24 -2.39
C THR A 167 24.85 -9.36 -1.07
N ALA A 168 24.83 -8.27 -0.29
CA ALA A 168 24.02 -8.20 0.92
C ALA A 168 22.57 -7.81 0.57
N ARG A 169 21.62 -8.32 1.35
CA ARG A 169 20.20 -7.97 1.29
C ARG A 169 19.63 -7.73 2.69
N VAL A 170 18.57 -6.93 2.77
CA VAL A 170 17.80 -6.78 4.01
C VAL A 170 16.77 -7.89 4.09
N LYS A 171 16.84 -8.72 5.14
CA LYS A 171 15.87 -9.80 5.36
C LYS A 171 14.73 -9.30 6.23
N VAL A 172 15.08 -8.65 7.34
CA VAL A 172 14.14 -8.15 8.33
C VAL A 172 14.44 -6.68 8.59
N GLN A 173 13.47 -5.81 8.39
CA GLN A 173 13.58 -4.40 8.77
C GLN A 173 13.60 -4.30 10.29
N TYR A 174 14.61 -3.64 10.84
CA TYR A 174 14.81 -3.45 12.28
C TYR A 174 14.84 -4.78 13.07
N GLY A 175 15.59 -5.76 12.56
CA GLY A 175 15.79 -7.05 13.21
C GLY A 175 16.57 -6.95 14.53
N ASP A 176 17.62 -6.14 14.51
CA ASP A 176 18.56 -5.89 15.61
C ASP A 176 18.36 -4.51 16.26
N ASP A 177 19.15 -4.19 17.28
CA ASP A 177 19.09 -2.89 17.97
C ASP A 177 19.51 -1.74 17.04
N ASP A 178 18.83 -0.59 17.16
CA ASP A 178 19.05 0.58 16.30
C ASP A 178 20.50 1.06 16.28
N GLU A 179 21.23 0.91 17.38
CA GLU A 179 22.65 1.25 17.48
C GLU A 179 23.52 0.32 16.64
N THR A 180 23.26 -0.99 16.71
CA THR A 180 23.98 -2.00 15.91
C THR A 180 23.75 -1.81 14.42
N ILE A 181 22.51 -1.47 14.05
CA ILE A 181 22.14 -1.16 12.67
C ILE A 181 22.91 0.07 12.18
N LYS A 182 22.95 1.15 12.97
CA LYS A 182 23.72 2.36 12.59
C LYS A 182 25.20 2.03 12.37
N VAL A 183 25.82 1.31 13.30
CA VAL A 183 27.22 0.86 13.15
C VAL A 183 27.40 0.05 11.88
N SER A 184 26.46 -0.84 11.54
CA SER A 184 26.53 -1.66 10.32
C SER A 184 26.43 -0.84 9.04
N VAL A 185 25.62 0.23 9.03
CA VAL A 185 25.47 1.17 7.90
C VAL A 185 26.75 1.99 7.73
N ASP A 186 27.26 2.55 8.82
CA ASP A 186 28.45 3.41 8.82
C ASP A 186 29.75 2.65 8.50
N SER A 187 29.78 1.34 8.77
CA SER A 187 30.95 0.48 8.49
C SER A 187 31.03 0.03 7.02
N CYS A 188 30.08 0.39 6.17
CA CYS A 188 30.05 -0.04 4.78
C CYS A 188 31.14 0.68 3.93
N PRO A 189 32.11 -0.03 3.33
CA PRO A 189 33.21 0.61 2.59
C PRO A 189 32.78 1.30 1.29
N VAL A 190 31.66 0.87 0.71
CA VAL A 190 31.10 1.38 -0.55
C VAL A 190 29.79 2.15 -0.37
N ASN A 191 29.34 2.32 0.88
CA ASN A 191 28.06 2.97 1.22
C ASN A 191 26.86 2.43 0.43
N CYS A 192 26.79 1.11 0.23
CA CYS A 192 25.69 0.47 -0.52
C CYS A 192 24.39 0.32 0.31
N ILE A 193 24.37 0.77 1.56
CA ILE A 193 23.21 0.67 2.46
C ILE A 193 22.61 2.06 2.62
N HIS A 194 21.31 2.19 2.34
CA HIS A 194 20.60 3.46 2.31
C HIS A 194 19.38 3.44 3.23
N TRP A 195 19.15 4.56 3.91
CA TRP A 195 17.89 4.85 4.57
C TRP A 195 16.93 5.43 3.54
N VAL A 196 15.76 4.81 3.39
CA VAL A 196 14.76 5.16 2.39
C VAL A 196 13.39 5.31 3.04
N ASP A 197 12.51 6.13 2.50
CA ASP A 197 11.14 6.22 2.97
C ASP A 197 10.40 4.90 2.72
N THR A 198 9.55 4.50 3.66
CA THR A 198 8.84 3.20 3.61
C THR A 198 7.93 3.09 2.39
N GLU A 199 7.38 4.20 1.92
CA GLU A 199 6.59 4.26 0.67
C GLU A 199 7.42 3.95 -0.58
N GLU A 200 8.72 4.30 -0.58
CA GLU A 200 9.61 4.09 -1.72
C GLU A 200 10.25 2.69 -1.71
N LEU A 201 10.30 2.04 -0.53
CA LEU A 201 10.91 0.73 -0.34
C LEU A 201 10.30 -0.33 -1.28
N GLU A 202 8.98 -0.35 -1.40
CA GLU A 202 8.27 -1.33 -2.24
C GLU A 202 8.68 -1.23 -3.71
N ALA A 203 8.78 0.00 -4.23
CA ALA A 203 9.21 0.23 -5.60
C ALA A 203 10.67 -0.18 -5.81
N LEU A 204 11.54 0.08 -4.83
CA LEU A 204 12.95 -0.28 -4.90
C LEU A 204 13.16 -1.80 -4.86
N GLU A 205 12.51 -2.50 -3.93
CA GLU A 205 12.56 -3.97 -3.83
C GLU A 205 12.00 -4.65 -5.08
N TYR A 206 11.02 -4.05 -5.74
CA TYR A 206 10.51 -4.54 -7.02
C TYR A 206 11.51 -4.33 -8.17
N LEU A 207 12.12 -3.15 -8.26
CA LEU A 207 13.00 -2.77 -9.37
C LEU A 207 14.39 -3.42 -9.32
N ILE A 208 14.86 -3.80 -8.13
CA ILE A 208 16.13 -4.52 -7.98
C ILE A 208 16.03 -6.00 -8.41
N GLN A 209 14.80 -6.53 -8.54
CA GLN A 209 14.59 -7.89 -9.02
C GLN A 209 15.09 -8.03 -10.47
N PRO A 210 15.77 -9.14 -10.79
CA PRO A 210 16.16 -9.41 -12.16
C PRO A 210 14.89 -9.54 -13.03
N GLN A 211 14.75 -8.64 -13.99
CA GLN A 211 13.65 -8.69 -14.95
C GLN A 211 14.14 -9.36 -16.24
N PRO A 212 13.34 -10.23 -16.88
CA PRO A 212 13.72 -10.81 -18.15
C PRO A 212 13.79 -9.71 -19.21
N LYS A 213 14.89 -9.64 -19.96
CA LYS A 213 15.02 -8.72 -21.08
C LYS A 213 13.96 -9.03 -22.13
N THR A 214 13.11 -8.06 -22.45
CA THR A 214 12.18 -8.17 -23.60
C THR A 214 12.94 -7.87 -24.89
N GLY A 215 13.91 -8.73 -25.24
CA GLY A 215 14.65 -8.64 -26.50
C GLY A 215 13.94 -9.40 -27.62
N HIS A 216 13.48 -8.72 -28.67
CA HIS A 216 13.03 -9.38 -29.90
C HIS A 216 14.25 -9.66 -30.79
N GLY A 217 14.88 -10.82 -30.63
CA GLY A 217 16.03 -11.23 -31.44
C GLY A 217 16.75 -12.47 -30.91
N ILE A 218 17.61 -13.09 -31.74
CA ILE A 218 18.33 -14.35 -31.43
C ILE A 218 19.31 -14.21 -30.23
N TYR A 219 19.76 -12.98 -29.94
CA TYR A 219 20.59 -12.63 -28.78
C TYR A 219 19.79 -11.99 -27.63
N GLY A 220 18.46 -12.02 -27.68
CA GLY A 220 17.56 -11.33 -26.74
C GLY A 220 17.32 -12.04 -25.40
N GLN A 221 17.99 -13.16 -25.14
CA GLN A 221 17.85 -13.92 -23.91
C GLN A 221 18.81 -13.35 -22.85
N GLY A 222 18.27 -12.77 -21.79
CA GLY A 222 19.09 -12.24 -20.69
C GLY A 222 18.26 -11.63 -19.58
N TRP A 223 18.90 -11.34 -18.46
CA TRP A 223 18.29 -10.60 -17.35
C TRP A 223 18.86 -9.18 -17.35
N GLU A 224 18.02 -8.18 -17.13
CA GLU A 224 18.45 -6.79 -16.93
C GLU A 224 18.06 -6.31 -15.55
N ARG A 225 18.95 -5.49 -14.99
CA ARG A 225 18.64 -4.63 -13.85
C ARG A 225 18.88 -3.19 -14.28
N PRO A 226 18.07 -2.23 -13.79
CA PRO A 226 18.36 -0.82 -14.01
C PRO A 226 19.74 -0.47 -13.42
N ALA A 227 20.51 0.35 -14.13
CA ALA A 227 21.84 0.75 -13.67
C ALA A 227 21.78 1.54 -12.35
N ASN A 228 20.75 2.37 -12.16
CA ASN A 228 20.49 3.12 -10.94
C ASN A 228 19.06 2.86 -10.46
N VAL A 229 18.91 2.08 -9.39
CA VAL A 229 17.60 1.66 -8.87
C VAL A 229 16.77 2.87 -8.40
N PHE A 230 17.40 3.86 -7.76
CA PHE A 230 16.70 5.06 -7.27
C PHE A 230 16.11 5.94 -8.37
N LEU A 231 16.80 6.08 -9.51
CA LEU A 231 16.26 6.84 -10.65
C LEU A 231 15.07 6.11 -11.29
N ALA A 232 15.16 4.79 -11.36
CA ALA A 232 14.07 3.94 -11.81
C ALA A 232 12.85 4.04 -10.86
N ALA A 233 13.06 4.04 -9.54
CA ALA A 233 11.97 4.20 -8.56
C ALA A 233 11.27 5.56 -8.67
N LYS A 234 12.04 6.64 -8.85
CA LYS A 234 11.45 7.98 -9.05
C LYS A 234 10.62 8.08 -10.33
N SER A 235 11.09 7.48 -11.42
CA SER A 235 10.32 7.46 -12.67
C SER A 235 9.08 6.58 -12.55
N PHE A 236 9.18 5.44 -11.86
CA PHE A 236 8.08 4.55 -11.55
C PHE A 236 6.99 5.24 -10.71
N ASN A 237 7.35 5.83 -9.57
CA ASN A 237 6.42 6.55 -8.69
C ASN A 237 5.73 7.71 -9.42
N LYS A 238 6.46 8.42 -10.28
CA LYS A 238 5.89 9.48 -11.13
C LYS A 238 4.88 8.93 -12.13
N GLN A 239 5.16 7.76 -12.73
CA GLN A 239 4.23 7.11 -13.65
C GLN A 239 2.96 6.63 -12.94
N SER A 240 3.08 6.00 -11.76
CA SER A 240 1.93 5.57 -10.96
C SER A 240 1.01 6.74 -10.59
N LYS A 241 1.58 7.85 -10.08
CA LYS A 241 0.82 9.07 -9.78
C LYS A 241 0.12 9.66 -11.01
N ASN A 242 0.78 9.62 -12.17
CA ASN A 242 0.16 10.09 -13.41
C ASN A 242 -0.98 9.16 -13.88
N GLN A 243 -0.85 7.85 -13.69
CA GLN A 243 -1.90 6.89 -13.99
C GLN A 243 -3.11 7.06 -13.07
N GLU A 244 -2.87 7.22 -11.76
CA GLU A 244 -3.92 7.51 -10.77
C GLU A 244 -4.67 8.81 -11.11
N LYS A 245 -3.94 9.87 -11.46
CA LYS A 245 -4.55 11.14 -11.90
C LYS A 245 -5.41 10.96 -13.13
N LYS A 246 -4.92 10.25 -14.15
CA LYS A 246 -5.71 9.93 -15.34
C LYS A 246 -6.95 9.11 -14.97
N GLN A 247 -6.82 8.10 -14.11
CA GLN A 247 -7.96 7.30 -13.67
C GLN A 247 -8.98 8.13 -12.87
N GLN A 248 -8.53 9.06 -12.04
CA GLN A 248 -9.40 10.00 -11.32
C GLN A 248 -10.08 10.98 -12.27
N GLU A 249 -9.36 11.47 -13.28
CA GLU A 249 -9.90 12.34 -14.32
C GLU A 249 -10.94 11.60 -15.17
N TYR A 250 -10.66 10.37 -15.61
CA TYR A 250 -11.64 9.50 -16.27
C TYR A 250 -12.83 9.15 -15.35
N ALA A 251 -12.60 8.91 -14.06
CA ALA A 251 -13.68 8.64 -13.11
C ALA A 251 -14.56 9.88 -12.88
N HIS A 252 -13.95 11.07 -12.83
CA HIS A 252 -14.64 12.35 -12.71
C HIS A 252 -15.43 12.68 -13.99
N GLU A 253 -14.81 12.55 -15.16
CA GLU A 253 -15.43 12.74 -16.47
C GLU A 253 -16.60 11.76 -16.66
N SER A 254 -16.44 10.48 -16.26
CA SER A 254 -17.54 9.50 -16.29
C SER A 254 -18.69 9.79 -15.33
N SER A 255 -18.49 10.67 -14.33
CA SER A 255 -19.53 11.11 -13.41
C SER A 255 -20.20 12.43 -13.81
N GLU A 256 -19.61 13.17 -14.75
CA GLU A 256 -20.10 14.47 -15.23
C GLU A 256 -20.65 14.44 -16.67
N GLU A 257 -20.38 13.38 -17.44
CA GLU A 257 -21.10 13.11 -18.68
C GLU A 257 -22.56 12.70 -18.36
N GLU A 258 -23.51 13.64 -18.48
CA GLU A 258 -24.94 13.31 -18.53
C GLU A 258 -25.16 12.32 -19.69
N GLU A 259 -25.49 11.06 -19.36
CA GLU A 259 -25.80 10.05 -20.37
C GLU A 259 -26.82 10.61 -21.35
N THR A 260 -26.53 10.54 -22.65
CA THR A 260 -27.56 10.89 -23.64
C THR A 260 -28.76 9.95 -23.46
N PRO A 261 -30.01 10.42 -23.64
CA PRO A 261 -31.19 9.57 -23.45
C PRO A 261 -31.23 8.34 -24.36
N ALA A 262 -30.46 8.34 -25.46
CA ALA A 262 -30.28 7.19 -26.33
C ALA A 262 -29.34 6.13 -25.73
N GLN A 263 -28.26 6.54 -25.06
CA GLN A 263 -27.33 5.62 -24.37
C GLN A 263 -27.98 4.97 -23.16
N ALA A 264 -28.80 5.70 -22.40
CA ALA A 264 -29.58 5.15 -21.29
C ALA A 264 -30.55 4.05 -21.76
N LYS A 265 -31.31 4.31 -22.83
CA LYS A 265 -32.20 3.30 -23.45
C LYS A 265 -31.45 2.08 -23.96
N ALA A 266 -30.26 2.27 -24.53
CA ALA A 266 -29.41 1.17 -25.00
C ALA A 266 -28.86 0.32 -23.84
N ARG A 267 -28.52 0.94 -22.69
CA ARG A 267 -28.12 0.21 -21.47
C ARG A 267 -29.31 -0.56 -20.88
N GLU A 268 -30.49 0.05 -20.83
CA GLU A 268 -31.72 -0.60 -20.38
C GLU A 268 -32.08 -1.80 -21.27
N SER A 269 -32.01 -1.67 -22.60
CA SER A 269 -32.28 -2.77 -23.52
C SER A 269 -31.24 -3.89 -23.39
N ALA A 270 -29.94 -3.55 -23.29
CA ALA A 270 -28.88 -4.54 -23.08
C ALA A 270 -29.03 -5.29 -21.74
N TYR A 271 -29.45 -4.58 -20.68
CA TYR A 271 -29.76 -5.21 -19.39
C TYR A 271 -30.96 -6.17 -19.49
N MET A 272 -32.03 -5.75 -20.18
CA MET A 272 -33.18 -6.61 -20.41
C MET A 272 -32.78 -7.86 -21.20
N GLU A 273 -31.98 -7.73 -22.28
CA GLU A 273 -31.50 -8.84 -23.11
C GLU A 273 -30.64 -9.85 -22.33
N LEU A 274 -29.74 -9.37 -21.47
CA LEU A 274 -28.94 -10.26 -20.62
C LEU A 274 -29.81 -10.99 -19.60
N ASN A 275 -30.83 -10.33 -19.06
CA ASN A 275 -31.75 -10.94 -18.10
C ASN A 275 -32.68 -11.96 -18.78
N VAL A 276 -33.26 -11.65 -19.95
CA VAL A 276 -34.09 -12.60 -20.70
C VAL A 276 -33.27 -13.78 -21.26
N GLY A 277 -32.02 -13.56 -21.68
CA GLY A 277 -31.11 -14.61 -22.12
C GLY A 277 -30.64 -15.51 -20.98
N SER A 278 -30.39 -14.96 -19.79
CA SER A 278 -30.05 -15.71 -18.58
C SER A 278 -31.24 -16.53 -18.09
N PHE A 279 -32.44 -15.96 -18.05
CA PHE A 279 -33.68 -16.69 -17.70
C PHE A 279 -34.00 -17.78 -18.72
N ALA A 280 -33.86 -17.53 -20.02
CA ALA A 280 -34.08 -18.53 -21.06
C ALA A 280 -33.07 -19.69 -20.99
N ARG A 281 -31.80 -19.41 -20.66
CA ARG A 281 -30.77 -20.45 -20.46
C ARG A 281 -31.01 -21.27 -19.20
N ILE A 282 -31.42 -20.65 -18.09
CA ILE A 282 -31.75 -21.34 -16.84
C ILE A 282 -33.01 -22.20 -17.03
N TRP A 283 -34.05 -21.68 -17.69
CA TRP A 283 -35.29 -22.41 -17.94
C TRP A 283 -35.09 -23.55 -18.94
N GLY A 284 -34.27 -23.36 -19.98
CA GLY A 284 -33.86 -24.41 -20.91
C GLY A 284 -33.03 -25.52 -20.25
N TRP A 285 -32.14 -25.17 -19.31
CA TRP A 285 -31.38 -26.13 -18.50
C TRP A 285 -32.29 -26.89 -17.52
N MET A 286 -33.22 -26.20 -16.86
CA MET A 286 -34.16 -26.81 -15.92
C MET A 286 -35.12 -27.78 -16.60
N LYS A 287 -35.61 -27.45 -17.81
CA LYS A 287 -36.43 -28.35 -18.64
C LYS A 287 -35.67 -29.58 -19.13
N LYS A 288 -34.34 -29.49 -19.24
CA LYS A 288 -33.44 -30.60 -19.60
C LYS A 288 -33.14 -31.51 -18.40
N ILE A 289 -33.22 -30.98 -17.17
CA ILE A 289 -33.05 -31.75 -15.92
C ILE A 289 -34.34 -32.46 -15.51
N THR A 290 -35.50 -31.85 -15.74
CA THR A 290 -36.82 -32.45 -15.45
C THR A 290 -37.42 -33.23 -16.63
N GLY A 291 -36.61 -33.46 -17.68
CA GLY A 291 -36.98 -34.16 -18.90
C GLY A 291 -36.64 -35.66 -18.86
N LYS A 292 -36.82 -36.31 -17.72
CA LYS A 292 -37.20 -37.71 -17.52
C LYS A 292 -37.64 -37.90 -16.07
#